data_AF-A0AA37B4B1-F1
#
_entry.id   AF-A0AA37B4B1-F1
#
_cell.length_a   1.000
_cell.length_b   1.000
_cell.length_c   1.000
_cell.angle_alpha   90.00
_cell.angle_beta   90.00
_cell.angle_gamma   90.00
#
_symmetry.space_group_name_H-M   'P 1'
#
loop_
_entity.id
_entity.type
_entity.pdbx_description
1 polymer ?
#
loop_
_entity_poly.entity_id
_entity_poly.type
_entity_poly.pdbx_seq_one_letter_code
_entity_poly.pdbx_strand_id
1 'polypeptide(L)'
;MMKRLLLVLGLFFQLSVHAEQQGPNPLSQPLYQDVPLMILQRSVDTLMQNQPAWIIDLLPYLRPEDREALLFESLLYLHQNNHIPDQTLKNWLLELASERPKIRQAAVIDGYEVIRPTFDYPALARSLILNKTSAERSQTYLSELLRDDFSWSLIFRKNNPLLLAQQLDLIRAFSQLNVEQLQYVKQHMPNRLYFPDNNVRVSLAVGIGSDEAIAEVLSLPMDQYSVSLLEWLVQQLPPERAFSLLQGAANNPELLYFSYSAIARLGRHYPPAAQFILAQFRESEHQELAAMVMIEMQSQ
;
A
#
# COMPACT_ATOMS: atom_id res chain seq x y z
N MET A 1 74.80 -59.32 -7.27
CA MET A 1 75.01 -58.09 -6.47
C MET A 1 73.65 -57.47 -6.23
N MET A 2 72.96 -57.86 -5.16
CA MET A 2 73.03 -57.34 -3.77
C MET A 2 71.92 -56.32 -3.49
N LYS A 3 71.07 -56.74 -2.52
CA LYS A 3 70.02 -56.03 -1.75
C LYS A 3 68.65 -55.93 -2.46
N ARG A 4 67.65 -56.81 -2.20
CA ARG A 4 66.91 -57.12 -0.96
C ARG A 4 66.47 -55.86 -0.20
N LEU A 5 65.16 -55.58 -0.16
CA LEU A 5 64.35 -55.79 1.05
C LEU A 5 62.84 -55.61 0.77
N LEU A 6 62.05 -56.59 1.21
CA LEU A 6 60.64 -56.49 1.60
C LEU A 6 60.41 -55.34 2.59
N LEU A 7 59.24 -54.70 2.59
CA LEU A 7 58.24 -54.88 3.65
C LEU A 7 56.94 -54.11 3.40
N VAL A 8 55.85 -54.86 3.58
CA VAL A 8 54.47 -54.43 3.82
C VAL A 8 54.42 -53.52 5.06
N LEU A 9 53.67 -52.42 5.01
CA LEU A 9 52.83 -52.00 6.14
C LEU A 9 51.79 -50.97 5.66
N GLY A 10 50.52 -51.25 5.94
CA GLY A 10 49.45 -50.31 5.76
C GLY A 10 49.55 -49.14 6.74
N LEU A 11 49.04 -48.00 6.32
CA LEU A 11 48.57 -46.95 7.22
C LEU A 11 47.47 -46.20 6.50
N PHE A 12 46.26 -46.38 7.02
CA PHE A 12 45.15 -45.45 6.86
C PHE A 12 45.68 -44.03 7.04
N PHE A 13 45.63 -43.22 6.00
CA PHE A 13 45.61 -41.78 6.15
C PHE A 13 44.27 -41.26 5.64
N GLN A 14 43.45 -40.91 6.61
CA GLN A 14 42.36 -39.96 6.45
C GLN A 14 42.94 -38.70 5.79
N LEU A 15 42.53 -38.43 4.56
CA LEU A 15 42.68 -37.09 4.02
C LEU A 15 41.45 -36.31 4.44
N SER A 16 41.70 -35.49 5.45
CA SER A 16 40.83 -34.49 6.04
C SER A 16 40.01 -33.78 4.99
N VAL A 17 38.69 -33.91 5.12
CA VAL A 17 37.72 -32.93 4.62
C VAL A 17 38.16 -31.58 5.19
N HIS A 18 38.89 -30.81 4.40
CA HIS A 18 38.97 -29.37 4.61
C HIS A 18 37.63 -28.84 4.14
N ALA A 19 36.65 -28.90 5.04
CA ALA A 19 35.57 -27.94 5.04
C ALA A 19 36.26 -26.58 5.17
N GLU A 20 36.46 -25.90 4.05
CA GLU A 20 36.56 -24.45 4.07
C GLU A 20 35.24 -23.97 4.66
N GLN A 21 35.24 -23.79 5.98
CA GLN A 21 34.38 -22.83 6.66
C GLN A 21 34.72 -21.48 6.04
N GLN A 22 34.10 -21.17 4.90
CA GLN A 22 33.91 -19.79 4.51
C GLN A 22 33.12 -19.16 5.66
N GLY A 23 33.80 -18.29 6.41
CA GLY A 23 33.20 -17.41 7.40
C GLY A 23 32.08 -16.56 6.77
N PRO A 24 31.45 -15.65 7.53
CA PRO A 24 30.34 -14.86 7.02
C PRO A 24 30.76 -14.23 5.70
N ASN A 25 30.08 -14.64 4.61
CA ASN A 25 30.29 -14.09 3.29
C ASN A 25 30.34 -12.57 3.45
N PRO A 26 31.41 -11.88 3.00
CA PRO A 26 31.47 -10.44 3.12
C PRO A 26 30.17 -9.89 2.53
N LEU A 27 29.49 -9.03 3.30
CA LEU A 27 28.32 -8.28 2.86
C LEU A 27 28.60 -7.87 1.42
N SER A 28 27.88 -8.48 0.48
CA SER A 28 28.03 -8.16 -0.93
C SER A 28 27.64 -6.69 -1.03
N GLN A 29 28.65 -5.83 -1.10
CA GLN A 29 28.44 -4.41 -1.35
C GLN A 29 27.63 -4.34 -2.64
N PRO A 30 26.57 -3.52 -2.71
CA PRO A 30 25.85 -3.33 -3.95
C PRO A 30 26.85 -2.76 -4.97
N LEU A 31 27.32 -3.60 -5.89
CA LEU A 31 28.07 -3.19 -7.07
C LEU A 31 27.08 -2.63 -8.10
N TYR A 32 26.34 -1.57 -7.74
CA TYR A 32 25.55 -0.84 -8.72
C TYR A 32 26.44 0.27 -9.28
N GLN A 33 27.06 0.02 -10.43
CA GLN A 33 27.57 1.12 -11.24
C GLN A 33 26.35 1.85 -11.82
N ASP A 34 26.13 3.06 -11.32
CA ASP A 34 25.02 3.94 -11.63
C ASP A 34 24.74 3.98 -13.14
N VAL A 35 23.52 3.62 -13.53
CA VAL A 35 22.96 4.12 -14.79
C VAL A 35 23.18 5.63 -14.75
N PRO A 36 23.93 6.23 -15.70
CA PRO A 36 24.29 7.64 -15.61
C PRO A 36 23.05 8.48 -15.35
N LEU A 37 23.08 9.35 -14.33
CA LEU A 37 21.90 10.09 -13.87
C LEU A 37 21.19 10.83 -15.02
N MET A 38 21.94 11.34 -15.99
CA MET A 38 21.39 11.99 -17.19
C MET A 38 20.56 11.03 -18.06
N ILE A 39 20.97 9.76 -18.18
CA ILE A 39 20.23 8.73 -18.93
C ILE A 39 18.93 8.39 -18.19
N LEU A 40 18.99 8.24 -16.86
CA LEU A 40 17.80 7.99 -16.05
C LEU A 40 16.81 9.17 -16.12
N GLN A 41 17.29 10.40 -15.91
CA GLN A 41 16.47 11.61 -15.99
C GLN A 41 15.79 11.74 -17.35
N ARG A 42 16.56 11.61 -18.44
CA ARG A 42 15.99 11.65 -19.79
C ARG A 42 14.98 10.54 -20.02
N SER A 43 15.24 9.33 -19.50
CA SER A 43 14.30 8.21 -19.61
C SER A 43 12.98 8.58 -18.94
N VAL A 44 13.02 9.02 -17.68
CA VAL A 44 11.85 9.48 -16.94
C VAL A 44 11.12 10.59 -17.70
N ASP A 45 11.82 11.64 -18.15
CA ASP A 45 11.22 12.77 -18.85
C ASP A 45 10.47 12.35 -20.12
N THR A 46 11.07 11.46 -20.92
CA THR A 46 10.44 10.96 -22.14
C THR A 46 9.23 10.06 -21.85
N LEU A 47 9.30 9.22 -20.80
CA LEU A 47 8.18 8.37 -20.41
C LEU A 47 7.01 9.14 -19.79
N MET A 48 7.29 10.17 -18.99
CA MET A 48 6.26 11.09 -18.48
C MET A 48 5.51 11.78 -19.63
N GLN A 49 6.17 11.97 -20.77
CA GLN A 49 5.57 12.50 -22.01
C GLN A 49 4.96 11.41 -22.91
N ASN A 50 4.92 10.16 -22.47
CA ASN A 50 4.44 8.99 -23.23
C ASN A 50 5.23 8.71 -24.53
N GLN A 51 6.52 9.05 -24.56
CA GLN A 51 7.39 8.87 -25.73
C GLN A 51 8.46 7.80 -25.45
N PRO A 52 8.12 6.50 -25.49
CA PRO A 52 9.08 5.44 -25.15
C PRO A 52 10.16 5.22 -26.21
N ALA A 53 10.01 5.78 -27.42
CA ALA A 53 10.88 5.52 -28.57
C ALA A 53 12.37 5.70 -28.27
N TRP A 54 12.74 6.81 -27.59
CA TRP A 54 14.14 7.07 -27.27
C TRP A 54 14.74 6.00 -26.34
N ILE A 55 13.97 5.51 -25.36
CA ILE A 55 14.43 4.44 -24.47
C ILE A 55 14.48 3.13 -25.24
N ILE A 56 13.46 2.80 -26.02
CA ILE A 56 13.40 1.59 -26.84
C ILE A 56 14.67 1.47 -27.70
N ASP A 57 15.10 2.56 -28.33
CA ASP A 57 16.31 2.59 -29.15
C ASP A 57 17.59 2.46 -28.32
N LEU A 58 17.61 2.94 -27.07
CA LEU A 58 18.76 2.86 -26.18
C LEU A 58 18.96 1.46 -25.59
N LEU A 59 17.88 0.78 -25.17
CA LEU A 59 17.96 -0.46 -24.39
C LEU A 59 18.84 -1.57 -25.01
N PRO A 60 18.87 -1.79 -26.34
CA PRO A 60 19.72 -2.80 -26.96
C PRO A 60 21.23 -2.57 -26.78
N TYR A 61 21.65 -1.33 -26.50
CA TYR A 61 23.06 -0.97 -26.34
C TYR A 61 23.55 -1.04 -24.88
N LEU A 62 22.65 -1.27 -23.93
CA LEU A 62 22.98 -1.38 -22.51
C LEU A 62 23.37 -2.82 -22.15
N ARG A 63 24.22 -2.96 -21.13
CA ARG A 63 24.46 -4.28 -20.51
C ARG A 63 23.14 -4.78 -19.91
N PRO A 64 22.91 -6.11 -19.81
CA PRO A 64 21.66 -6.65 -19.28
C PRO A 64 21.27 -6.09 -17.90
N GLU A 65 22.25 -5.87 -17.03
CA GLU A 65 22.03 -5.32 -15.69
C GLU A 65 21.64 -3.83 -15.72
N ASP A 66 22.38 -2.99 -16.45
CA ASP A 66 22.06 -1.57 -16.62
C ASP A 66 20.68 -1.38 -17.29
N ARG A 67 20.33 -2.26 -18.23
CA ARG A 67 19.02 -2.27 -18.89
C ARG A 67 17.90 -2.50 -17.88
N GLU A 68 18.00 -3.55 -17.07
CA GLU A 68 16.96 -3.90 -16.10
C GLU A 68 16.87 -2.88 -14.96
N ALA A 69 18.01 -2.35 -14.51
CA ALA A 69 18.06 -1.27 -13.53
C ALA A 69 17.41 0.02 -14.07
N LEU A 70 17.76 0.46 -15.28
CA LEU A 70 17.17 1.65 -15.89
C LEU A 70 15.65 1.52 -16.05
N LEU A 71 15.18 0.36 -16.55
CA LEU A 71 13.76 0.08 -16.68
C LEU A 71 13.05 0.12 -15.32
N PHE A 72 13.63 -0.53 -14.31
CA PHE A 72 13.04 -0.58 -12.98
C PHE A 72 12.92 0.81 -12.35
N GLU A 73 14.01 1.58 -12.31
CA GLU A 73 14.03 2.93 -11.74
C GLU A 73 13.10 3.89 -12.49
N SER A 74 13.09 3.84 -13.83
CA SER A 74 12.22 4.70 -14.63
C SER A 74 10.74 4.39 -14.44
N LEU A 75 10.37 3.10 -14.44
CA LEU A 75 8.97 2.70 -14.23
C LEU A 75 8.52 2.88 -12.78
N LEU A 76 9.44 2.71 -11.81
CA LEU A 76 9.17 2.99 -10.40
C LEU A 76 8.85 4.46 -10.20
N TYR A 77 9.62 5.35 -10.84
CA TYR A 77 9.33 6.78 -10.80
C TYR A 77 7.95 7.12 -11.37
N LEU A 78 7.60 6.57 -12.54
CA LEU A 78 6.28 6.76 -13.15
C LEU A 78 5.17 6.26 -12.21
N HIS A 79 5.38 5.11 -11.57
CA HIS A 79 4.41 4.52 -10.65
C HIS A 79 4.21 5.39 -9.42
N GLN A 80 5.30 5.86 -8.80
CA GLN A 80 5.26 6.75 -7.63
C GLN A 80 4.57 8.08 -7.93
N ASN A 81 4.69 8.58 -9.16
CA ASN A 81 4.02 9.81 -9.61
C ASN A 81 2.61 9.58 -10.17
N ASN A 82 2.03 8.37 -9.99
CA ASN A 82 0.70 8.02 -10.48
C ASN A 82 0.48 8.32 -11.97
N HIS A 83 1.52 8.17 -12.79
CA HIS A 83 1.43 8.46 -14.23
C HIS A 83 0.39 7.56 -14.91
N ILE A 84 -0.44 8.16 -15.75
CA ILE A 84 -1.46 7.44 -16.54
C ILE A 84 -0.93 7.32 -17.97
N PRO A 85 -0.49 6.11 -18.41
CA PRO A 85 0.07 5.95 -19.75
C PRO A 85 -0.97 6.19 -20.85
N ASP A 86 -0.57 6.80 -21.96
CA ASP A 86 -1.38 6.90 -23.18
C ASP A 86 -1.44 5.54 -23.93
N GLN A 87 -1.97 5.50 -25.17
CA GLN A 87 -2.00 4.24 -25.92
C GLN A 87 -0.60 3.78 -26.36
N THR A 88 0.29 4.72 -26.70
CA THR A 88 1.66 4.47 -27.15
C THR A 88 2.47 3.80 -26.04
N LEU A 89 2.51 4.43 -24.87
CA LEU A 89 3.21 3.91 -23.71
C LEU A 89 2.58 2.61 -23.22
N LYS A 90 1.24 2.48 -23.22
CA LYS A 90 0.56 1.23 -22.84
C LYS A 90 0.99 0.04 -23.69
N ASN A 91 1.11 0.22 -25.01
CA ASN A 91 1.53 -0.87 -25.91
C ASN A 91 2.94 -1.36 -25.56
N TRP A 92 3.88 -0.44 -25.33
CA TRP A 92 5.23 -0.82 -24.92
C TRP A 92 5.28 -1.44 -23.53
N LEU A 93 4.50 -0.93 -22.57
CA LEU A 93 4.37 -1.54 -21.25
C LEU A 93 3.82 -2.97 -21.31
N LEU A 94 2.94 -3.29 -22.27
CA LEU A 94 2.42 -4.65 -22.46
C LEU A 94 3.53 -5.61 -22.90
N GLU A 95 4.45 -5.14 -23.76
CA GLU A 95 5.64 -5.90 -24.14
C GLU A 95 6.53 -6.16 -22.93
N LEU A 96 6.89 -5.12 -22.18
CA LEU A 96 7.70 -5.23 -20.96
C LEU A 96 7.05 -6.12 -19.89
N ALA A 97 5.73 -6.05 -19.74
CA ALA A 97 4.95 -6.88 -18.82
C ALA A 97 5.00 -8.37 -19.16
N SER A 98 5.32 -8.73 -20.41
CA SER A 98 5.48 -10.12 -20.84
C SER A 98 6.93 -10.65 -20.68
N GLU A 99 7.88 -9.75 -20.43
CA GLU A 99 9.29 -10.11 -20.24
C GLU A 99 9.54 -10.83 -18.92
N ARG A 100 10.68 -11.53 -18.86
CA ARG A 100 11.20 -12.18 -17.65
C ARG A 100 12.53 -11.52 -17.27
N PRO A 101 12.69 -11.00 -16.04
CA PRO A 101 13.97 -10.45 -15.60
C PRO A 101 15.04 -11.54 -15.59
N LYS A 102 16.23 -11.18 -16.05
CA LYS A 102 17.39 -12.05 -16.16
C LYS A 102 18.28 -11.94 -14.93
N ILE A 103 18.37 -10.75 -14.33
CA ILE A 103 19.17 -10.53 -13.13
C ILE A 103 18.39 -11.00 -11.91
N ARG A 104 18.99 -11.91 -11.14
CA ARG A 104 18.36 -12.56 -9.99
C ARG A 104 19.27 -12.48 -8.78
N GLN A 105 18.63 -12.36 -7.63
CA GLN A 105 19.26 -12.38 -6.33
C GLN A 105 18.73 -13.56 -5.53
N ALA A 106 19.63 -14.31 -4.91
CA ALA A 106 19.29 -15.25 -3.86
C ALA A 106 19.14 -14.50 -2.53
N ALA A 107 18.05 -14.76 -1.82
CA ALA A 107 17.82 -14.25 -0.47
C ALA A 107 17.35 -15.41 0.42
N VAL A 108 17.86 -15.48 1.65
CA VAL A 108 17.37 -16.44 2.64
C VAL A 108 16.20 -15.81 3.39
N ILE A 109 15.02 -16.39 3.22
CA ILE A 109 13.79 -15.96 3.90
C ILE A 109 13.27 -17.16 4.68
N ASP A 110 13.12 -17.02 6.00
CA ASP A 110 12.63 -18.07 6.90
C ASP A 110 13.39 -19.41 6.79
N GLY A 111 14.69 -19.34 6.53
CA GLY A 111 15.56 -20.52 6.39
C GLY A 111 15.54 -21.18 5.00
N TYR A 112 14.77 -20.65 4.05
CA TYR A 112 14.74 -21.11 2.66
C TYR A 112 15.46 -20.14 1.73
N GLU A 113 16.23 -20.66 0.78
CA GLU A 113 16.82 -19.86 -0.29
C GLU A 113 15.76 -19.57 -1.37
N VAL A 114 15.39 -18.30 -1.49
CA VAL A 114 14.44 -17.79 -2.47
C VAL A 114 15.20 -17.03 -3.54
N ILE A 115 15.07 -17.47 -4.79
CA ILE A 115 15.63 -16.78 -5.96
C ILE A 115 14.53 -15.86 -6.52
N ARG A 116 14.77 -14.55 -6.46
CA ARG A 116 13.84 -13.54 -6.98
C ARG A 116 14.53 -12.63 -8.00
N PRO A 117 13.79 -11.99 -8.93
CA PRO A 117 14.37 -10.96 -9.78
C PRO A 117 14.91 -9.82 -8.91
N THR A 118 16.10 -9.32 -9.26
CA THR A 118 16.67 -8.13 -8.61
C THR A 118 15.86 -6.88 -8.98
N PHE A 119 15.40 -6.82 -10.23
CA PHE A 119 14.65 -5.71 -10.81
C PHE A 119 13.33 -6.21 -11.39
N ASP A 120 12.22 -6.11 -10.66
CA ASP A 120 10.90 -6.56 -11.13
C ASP A 120 10.16 -5.49 -11.96
N TYR A 121 10.82 -5.00 -13.02
CA TYR A 121 10.23 -4.04 -13.95
C TYR A 121 8.97 -4.56 -14.67
N PRO A 122 8.79 -5.87 -14.97
CA PRO A 122 7.54 -6.36 -15.55
C PRO A 122 6.34 -6.22 -14.61
N ALA A 123 6.53 -6.40 -13.29
CA ALA A 123 5.47 -6.13 -12.32
C ALA A 123 5.10 -4.64 -12.29
N LEU A 124 6.08 -3.74 -12.33
CA LEU A 124 5.82 -2.30 -12.43
C LEU A 124 5.08 -1.93 -13.73
N ALA A 125 5.46 -2.53 -14.87
CA ALA A 125 4.76 -2.31 -16.13
C ALA A 125 3.29 -2.75 -16.06
N ARG A 126 3.00 -3.93 -15.48
CA ARG A 126 1.62 -4.38 -15.23
C ARG A 126 0.87 -3.41 -14.32
N SER A 127 1.51 -2.94 -13.26
CA SER A 127 0.93 -1.95 -12.33
C SER A 127 0.53 -0.66 -13.05
N LEU A 128 1.40 -0.11 -13.91
CA LEU A 128 1.09 1.10 -14.70
C LEU A 128 -0.06 0.90 -15.70
N ILE A 129 -0.16 -0.29 -16.32
CA ILE A 129 -1.30 -0.63 -17.20
C ILE A 129 -2.60 -0.70 -16.39
N LEU A 130 -2.55 -1.31 -15.20
CA LEU A 130 -3.70 -1.39 -14.30
C LEU A 130 -4.12 0.01 -13.82
N ASN A 131 -3.18 0.91 -13.52
CA ASN A 131 -3.45 2.29 -13.16
C ASN A 131 -4.25 3.03 -14.25
N LYS A 132 -3.89 2.86 -15.53
CA LYS A 132 -4.66 3.45 -16.64
C LYS A 132 -6.09 2.91 -16.69
N THR A 133 -6.24 1.59 -16.63
CA THR A 133 -7.56 0.94 -16.69
C THR A 133 -8.44 1.37 -15.52
N SER A 134 -7.84 1.50 -14.34
CA SER A 134 -8.46 2.03 -13.13
C SER A 134 -8.88 3.50 -13.31
N ALA A 135 -8.04 4.35 -13.89
CA ALA A 135 -8.36 5.75 -14.15
C ALA A 135 -9.49 5.92 -15.18
N GLU A 136 -9.46 5.17 -16.29
CA GLU A 136 -10.53 5.15 -17.30
C GLU A 136 -11.87 4.71 -16.69
N ARG A 137 -11.85 3.66 -15.86
CA ARG A 137 -13.05 3.17 -15.16
C ARG A 137 -13.57 4.18 -14.15
N SER A 138 -12.70 4.80 -13.36
CA SER A 138 -13.07 5.85 -12.41
C SER A 138 -13.75 7.02 -13.12
N GLN A 139 -13.23 7.42 -14.30
CA GLN A 139 -13.87 8.48 -15.06
C GLN A 139 -15.22 8.09 -15.66
N THR A 140 -15.37 6.83 -16.05
CA THR A 140 -16.65 6.28 -16.47
C THR A 140 -17.65 6.35 -15.31
N TYR A 141 -17.25 5.89 -14.12
CA TYR A 141 -18.06 5.95 -12.90
C TYR A 141 -18.46 7.38 -12.54
N LEU A 142 -17.54 8.34 -12.64
CA LEU A 142 -17.85 9.75 -12.43
C LEU A 142 -18.97 10.20 -13.38
N SER A 143 -18.84 9.89 -14.67
CA SER A 143 -19.85 10.29 -15.66
C SER A 143 -21.22 9.63 -15.42
N GLU A 144 -21.24 8.37 -14.98
CA GLU A 144 -22.46 7.64 -14.66
C GLU A 144 -23.13 8.17 -13.39
N LEU A 145 -22.35 8.51 -12.34
CA LEU A 145 -22.86 9.13 -11.11
C LEU A 145 -23.47 10.50 -11.39
N LEU A 146 -22.83 11.32 -12.24
CA LEU A 146 -23.35 12.64 -12.62
C LEU A 146 -24.62 12.58 -13.48
N ARG A 147 -24.88 11.45 -14.14
CA ARG A 147 -26.08 11.21 -14.97
C ARG A 147 -27.17 10.42 -14.25
N ASP A 148 -26.91 9.99 -13.02
CA ASP A 148 -27.79 9.10 -12.24
C ASP A 148 -28.04 7.73 -12.91
N ASP A 149 -27.08 7.26 -13.71
CA ASP A 149 -27.14 5.98 -14.45
C ASP A 149 -26.22 4.90 -13.82
N PHE A 150 -25.63 5.19 -12.66
CA PHE A 150 -24.62 4.34 -12.04
C PHE A 150 -25.20 3.01 -11.52
N SER A 151 -24.66 1.90 -12.04
CA SER A 151 -25.17 0.55 -11.77
C SER A 151 -24.54 -0.08 -10.52
N TRP A 152 -24.94 0.37 -9.33
CA TRP A 152 -24.43 -0.11 -8.03
C TRP A 152 -24.38 -1.64 -7.89
N SER A 153 -25.45 -2.34 -8.27
CA SER A 153 -25.58 -3.79 -8.09
C SER A 153 -24.61 -4.62 -8.94
N LEU A 154 -24.02 -4.05 -10.00
CA LEU A 154 -23.01 -4.74 -10.80
C LEU A 154 -21.69 -4.86 -10.05
N ILE A 155 -21.36 -3.84 -9.25
CA ILE A 155 -20.13 -3.77 -8.47
C ILE A 155 -20.34 -4.46 -7.13
N PHE A 156 -21.32 -4.01 -6.34
CA PHE A 156 -21.52 -4.40 -4.93
C PHE A 156 -22.31 -5.70 -4.77
N ARG A 157 -21.77 -6.79 -5.31
CA ARG A 157 -22.29 -8.15 -5.19
C ARG A 157 -21.20 -9.11 -4.72
N LYS A 158 -21.58 -10.11 -3.91
CA LYS A 158 -20.65 -11.04 -3.26
C LYS A 158 -19.75 -11.82 -4.24
N ASN A 159 -20.25 -12.13 -5.43
CA ASN A 159 -19.55 -12.96 -6.42
C ASN A 159 -18.73 -12.14 -7.43
N ASN A 160 -18.43 -10.88 -7.14
CA ASN A 160 -17.62 -10.03 -8.02
C ASN A 160 -16.12 -10.18 -7.69
N PRO A 161 -15.30 -10.82 -8.55
CA PRO A 161 -13.87 -10.98 -8.29
C PRO A 161 -13.09 -9.66 -8.36
N LEU A 162 -13.66 -8.61 -8.96
CA LEU A 162 -13.03 -7.30 -9.11
C LEU A 162 -13.55 -6.28 -8.09
N LEU A 163 -14.33 -6.72 -7.08
CA LEU A 163 -15.02 -5.84 -6.13
C LEU A 163 -14.09 -4.80 -5.50
N LEU A 164 -12.97 -5.23 -4.91
CA LEU A 164 -12.04 -4.34 -4.23
C LEU A 164 -11.42 -3.31 -5.17
N ALA A 165 -10.99 -3.73 -6.37
CA ALA A 165 -10.44 -2.82 -7.37
C ALA A 165 -11.49 -1.79 -7.84
N GLN A 166 -12.73 -2.23 -8.09
CA GLN A 166 -13.81 -1.35 -8.50
C GLN A 166 -14.27 -0.40 -7.39
N GLN A 167 -14.17 -0.80 -6.11
CA GLN A 167 -14.42 0.11 -4.99
C GLN A 167 -13.38 1.23 -4.94
N LEU A 168 -12.11 0.94 -5.17
CA LEU A 168 -11.05 1.95 -5.26
C LEU A 168 -11.28 2.91 -6.44
N ASP A 169 -11.69 2.38 -7.60
CA ASP A 169 -12.04 3.20 -8.77
C ASP A 169 -13.22 4.14 -8.47
N LEU A 170 -14.20 3.67 -7.69
CA LEU A 170 -15.35 4.47 -7.25
C LEU A 170 -14.94 5.53 -6.23
N ILE A 171 -14.09 5.21 -5.26
CA ILE A 171 -13.55 6.19 -4.30
C ILE A 171 -12.79 7.30 -5.03
N ARG A 172 -11.99 6.95 -6.05
CA ARG A 172 -11.33 7.94 -6.92
C ARG A 172 -12.34 8.81 -7.71
N ALA A 173 -13.51 8.27 -8.05
CA ALA A 173 -14.56 9.06 -8.68
C ALA A 173 -15.18 10.04 -7.66
N PHE A 174 -15.41 9.60 -6.42
CA PHE A 174 -15.91 10.45 -5.33
C PHE A 174 -15.00 11.65 -5.05
N SER A 175 -13.67 11.50 -5.15
CA SER A 175 -12.75 12.63 -4.92
C SER A 175 -12.85 13.74 -5.97
N GLN A 176 -13.59 13.53 -7.06
CA GLN A 176 -13.84 14.55 -8.09
C GLN A 176 -15.24 15.17 -7.98
N LEU A 177 -16.10 14.64 -7.11
CA LEU A 177 -17.43 15.20 -6.86
C LEU A 177 -17.36 16.27 -5.77
N ASN A 178 -18.23 17.28 -5.88
CA ASN A 178 -18.42 18.26 -4.83
C ASN A 178 -19.34 17.71 -3.70
N VAL A 179 -19.44 18.45 -2.60
CA VAL A 179 -20.21 18.02 -1.41
C VAL A 179 -21.69 17.75 -1.74
N GLU A 180 -22.34 18.62 -2.51
CA GLU A 180 -23.75 18.47 -2.89
C GLU A 180 -23.98 17.21 -3.73
N GLN A 181 -23.08 16.92 -4.67
CA GLN A 181 -23.10 15.72 -5.48
C GLN A 181 -22.87 14.46 -4.64
N LEU A 182 -21.95 14.49 -3.68
CA LEU A 182 -21.72 13.36 -2.77
C LEU A 182 -22.93 13.10 -1.86
N GLN A 183 -23.59 14.15 -1.39
CA GLN A 183 -24.85 14.02 -0.65
C GLN A 183 -25.96 13.41 -1.51
N TYR A 184 -26.09 13.86 -2.77
CA TYR A 184 -27.03 13.26 -3.72
C TYR A 184 -26.74 11.77 -3.92
N VAL A 185 -25.48 11.41 -4.16
CA VAL A 185 -25.03 10.03 -4.29
C VAL A 185 -25.39 9.20 -3.06
N LYS A 186 -25.14 9.70 -1.85
CA LYS A 186 -25.48 9.01 -0.60
C LYS A 186 -26.98 8.76 -0.48
N GLN A 187 -27.81 9.75 -0.82
CA GLN A 187 -29.27 9.67 -0.72
C GLN A 187 -29.88 8.68 -1.72
N HIS A 188 -29.28 8.54 -2.91
CA HIS A 188 -29.78 7.67 -3.98
C HIS A 188 -29.06 6.30 -4.03
N MET A 189 -28.06 6.09 -3.19
CA MET A 189 -27.39 4.80 -3.06
C MET A 189 -28.37 3.73 -2.53
N PRO A 190 -28.51 2.57 -3.20
CA PRO A 190 -29.42 1.53 -2.72
C PRO A 190 -29.07 1.02 -1.31
N ASN A 191 -30.09 0.82 -0.48
CA ASN A 191 -29.90 0.35 0.90
C ASN A 191 -29.36 -1.08 1.01
N ARG A 192 -29.50 -1.91 -0.04
CA ARG A 192 -29.15 -3.33 -0.04
C ARG A 192 -27.96 -3.63 -0.96
N LEU A 193 -26.81 -3.06 -0.65
CA LEU A 193 -25.55 -3.35 -1.32
C LEU A 193 -24.66 -4.22 -0.42
N TYR A 194 -23.89 -5.12 -1.04
CA TYR A 194 -22.88 -5.90 -0.32
C TYR A 194 -21.60 -5.08 -0.18
N PHE A 195 -21.28 -4.69 1.05
CA PHE A 195 -20.02 -4.07 1.41
C PHE A 195 -19.17 -5.07 2.21
N PRO A 196 -17.97 -5.45 1.74
CA PRO A 196 -17.06 -6.31 2.48
C PRO A 196 -16.38 -5.57 3.65
N ASP A 197 -16.27 -4.25 3.54
CA ASP A 197 -15.65 -3.33 4.49
C ASP A 197 -16.32 -1.94 4.41
N ASN A 198 -15.90 -1.02 5.27
CA ASN A 198 -16.43 0.33 5.39
C ASN A 198 -15.70 1.36 4.52
N ASN A 199 -14.72 0.98 3.68
CA ASN A 199 -13.85 1.92 2.96
C ASN A 199 -14.63 2.93 2.10
N VAL A 200 -15.58 2.43 1.29
CA VAL A 200 -16.41 3.26 0.42
C VAL A 200 -17.28 4.22 1.24
N ARG A 201 -17.85 3.73 2.35
CA ARG A 201 -18.73 4.52 3.22
C ARG A 201 -17.95 5.60 3.97
N VAL A 202 -16.78 5.26 4.50
CA VAL A 202 -15.83 6.21 5.12
C VAL A 202 -15.45 7.28 4.12
N SER A 203 -15.03 6.90 2.91
CA SER A 203 -14.62 7.84 1.85
C SER A 203 -15.74 8.80 1.46
N LEU A 204 -16.97 8.28 1.33
CA LEU A 204 -18.15 9.10 1.04
C LEU A 204 -18.49 10.06 2.20
N ALA A 205 -18.48 9.58 3.44
CA ALA A 205 -18.76 10.39 4.62
C ALA A 205 -17.72 11.50 4.86
N VAL A 206 -16.44 11.18 4.69
CA VAL A 206 -15.33 12.15 4.76
C VAL A 206 -15.47 13.20 3.66
N GLY A 207 -15.78 12.78 2.42
CA GLY A 207 -15.99 13.71 1.31
C GLY A 207 -17.20 14.64 1.50
N ILE A 208 -18.30 14.14 2.09
CA ILE A 208 -19.46 14.97 2.46
C ILE A 208 -19.08 15.94 3.59
N GLY A 209 -18.30 15.46 4.57
CA GLY A 209 -17.79 16.26 5.67
C GLY A 209 -18.86 16.75 6.67
N SER A 210 -20.05 16.15 6.69
CA SER A 210 -21.10 16.43 7.71
C SER A 210 -20.98 15.50 8.91
N ASP A 211 -21.31 15.98 10.11
CA ASP A 211 -21.24 15.17 11.34
C ASP A 211 -22.16 13.96 11.30
N GLU A 212 -23.35 14.10 10.69
CA GLU A 212 -24.32 13.02 10.56
C GLU A 212 -23.79 11.88 9.70
N ALA A 213 -23.13 12.20 8.58
CA ALA A 213 -22.55 11.19 7.71
C ALA A 213 -21.38 10.45 8.36
N ILE A 214 -20.54 11.15 9.12
CA ILE A 214 -19.42 10.55 9.85
C ILE A 214 -19.96 9.67 11.00
N ALA A 215 -20.91 10.16 11.78
CA ALA A 215 -21.53 9.43 12.88
C ALA A 215 -22.24 8.15 12.40
N GLU A 216 -22.91 8.20 11.24
CA GLU A 216 -23.51 7.00 10.64
C GLU A 216 -22.46 5.92 10.38
N VAL A 217 -21.30 6.26 9.83
CA VAL A 217 -20.23 5.29 9.57
C VAL A 217 -19.63 4.74 10.86
N LEU A 218 -19.48 5.57 11.89
CA LEU A 218 -18.98 5.15 13.21
C LEU A 218 -19.94 4.21 13.95
N SER A 219 -21.21 4.17 13.55
CA SER A 219 -22.20 3.22 14.09
C SER A 219 -22.15 1.83 13.44
N LEU A 220 -21.37 1.64 12.37
CA LEU A 220 -21.21 0.37 11.69
C LEU A 220 -20.28 -0.59 12.46
N PRO A 221 -20.34 -1.91 12.18
CA PRO A 221 -19.36 -2.85 12.70
C PRO A 221 -17.93 -2.42 12.38
N MET A 222 -17.02 -2.62 13.33
CA MET A 222 -15.64 -2.17 13.23
C MET A 222 -14.87 -2.91 12.14
N ASP A 223 -14.10 -2.14 11.38
CA ASP A 223 -13.01 -2.62 10.55
C ASP A 223 -11.80 -1.66 10.58
N GLN A 224 -10.76 -1.97 9.81
CA GLN A 224 -9.55 -1.13 9.73
C GLN A 224 -9.83 0.31 9.27
N TYR A 225 -10.85 0.52 8.44
CA TYR A 225 -11.21 1.84 7.92
C TYR A 225 -11.96 2.66 8.95
N SER A 226 -12.71 2.01 9.83
CA SER A 226 -13.38 2.62 10.99
C SER A 226 -12.35 3.15 11.99
N VAL A 227 -11.30 2.37 12.28
CA VAL A 227 -10.20 2.81 13.14
C VAL A 227 -9.40 3.94 12.48
N SER A 228 -9.13 3.83 11.18
CA SER A 228 -8.45 4.89 10.41
C SER A 228 -9.25 6.19 10.37
N LEU A 229 -10.59 6.11 10.38
CA LEU A 229 -11.45 7.27 10.47
C LEU A 229 -11.25 8.01 11.80
N LEU A 230 -11.14 7.32 12.93
CA LEU A 230 -10.87 7.96 14.23
C LEU A 230 -9.56 8.76 14.22
N GLU A 231 -8.51 8.20 13.62
CA GLU A 231 -7.23 8.88 13.43
C GLU A 231 -7.35 10.11 12.55
N TRP A 232 -8.09 9.99 11.45
CA TRP A 232 -8.37 11.10 10.54
C TRP A 232 -9.12 12.23 11.27
N LEU A 233 -10.09 11.92 12.15
CA LEU A 233 -10.80 12.94 12.94
C LEU A 233 -9.85 13.74 13.82
N VAL A 234 -8.90 13.08 14.50
CA VAL A 234 -7.92 13.73 15.36
C VAL A 234 -6.99 14.65 14.55
N GLN A 235 -6.60 14.23 13.35
CA GLN A 235 -5.62 14.95 12.53
C GLN A 235 -6.22 16.08 11.69
N GLN A 236 -7.46 15.94 11.23
CA GLN A 236 -8.01 16.78 10.16
C GLN A 236 -9.15 17.71 10.61
N LEU A 237 -9.83 17.40 11.72
CA LEU A 237 -10.95 18.23 12.20
C LEU A 237 -10.53 19.19 13.32
N PRO A 238 -11.26 20.31 13.51
CA PRO A 238 -11.12 21.14 14.69
C PRO A 238 -11.30 20.32 15.98
N PRO A 239 -10.50 20.57 17.03
CA PRO A 239 -10.51 19.74 18.23
C PRO A 239 -11.88 19.59 18.91
N GLU A 240 -12.72 20.63 18.94
CA GLU A 240 -14.05 20.52 19.54
C GLU A 240 -14.94 19.55 18.77
N ARG A 241 -14.91 19.63 17.43
CA ARG A 241 -15.69 18.80 16.53
C ARG A 241 -15.21 17.35 16.55
N ALA A 242 -13.89 17.15 16.48
CA ALA A 242 -13.27 15.83 16.59
C ALA A 242 -13.67 15.17 17.92
N PHE A 243 -13.56 15.89 19.03
CA PHE A 243 -13.93 15.38 20.34
C PHE A 243 -15.39 14.92 20.41
N SER A 244 -16.34 15.72 19.90
CA SER A 244 -17.77 15.36 19.88
C SER A 244 -18.03 14.07 19.07
N LEU A 245 -17.40 13.92 17.91
CA LEU A 245 -17.56 12.72 17.07
C LEU A 245 -16.91 11.48 17.70
N LEU A 246 -15.76 11.64 18.35
CA LEU A 246 -15.09 10.54 19.07
C LEU A 246 -15.88 10.09 20.30
N GLN A 247 -16.53 11.01 21.02
CA GLN A 247 -17.46 10.65 22.09
C GLN A 247 -18.67 9.88 21.54
N GLY A 248 -19.18 10.29 20.37
CA GLY A 248 -20.22 9.55 19.66
C GLY A 248 -19.77 8.12 19.29
N ALA A 249 -18.55 7.98 18.76
CA ALA A 249 -17.95 6.69 18.39
C ALA A 249 -17.78 5.75 19.59
N ALA A 250 -17.50 6.28 20.78
CA ALA A 250 -17.34 5.49 21.99
C ALA A 250 -18.62 4.74 22.40
N ASN A 251 -19.80 5.12 21.88
CA ASN A 251 -21.03 4.36 22.09
C ASN A 251 -21.08 3.03 21.31
N ASN A 252 -20.19 2.85 20.33
CA ASN A 252 -20.04 1.58 19.62
C ASN A 252 -19.07 0.68 20.41
N PRO A 253 -19.53 -0.46 20.98
CA PRO A 253 -18.68 -1.31 21.80
C PRO A 253 -17.42 -1.82 21.10
N GLU A 254 -17.49 -2.04 19.77
CA GLU A 254 -16.34 -2.51 18.99
C GLU A 254 -15.29 -1.41 18.78
N LEU A 255 -15.70 -0.13 18.80
CA LEU A 255 -14.80 1.03 18.67
C LEU A 255 -14.43 1.67 20.00
N LEU A 256 -14.95 1.18 21.14
CA LEU A 256 -14.80 1.81 22.44
C LEU A 256 -13.33 2.08 22.81
N TYR A 257 -12.48 1.04 22.73
CA TYR A 257 -11.05 1.17 23.04
C TYR A 257 -10.35 2.18 22.11
N PHE A 258 -10.56 2.05 20.80
CA PHE A 258 -9.93 2.91 19.81
C PHE A 258 -10.40 4.37 19.94
N SER A 259 -11.67 4.58 20.30
CA SER A 259 -12.22 5.92 20.55
C SER A 259 -11.59 6.55 21.78
N TYR A 260 -11.43 5.80 22.88
CA TYR A 260 -10.74 6.30 24.07
C TYR A 260 -9.26 6.61 23.78
N SER A 261 -8.58 5.75 23.02
CA SER A 261 -7.20 5.99 22.57
C SER A 261 -7.08 7.28 21.74
N ALA A 262 -7.98 7.48 20.77
CA ALA A 262 -8.03 8.69 19.95
C ALA A 262 -8.34 9.94 20.79
N ILE A 263 -9.28 9.88 21.74
CA ILE A 263 -9.60 11.00 22.66
C ILE A 263 -8.40 11.33 23.53
N ALA A 264 -7.69 10.34 24.08
CA ALA A 264 -6.51 10.57 24.90
C ALA A 264 -5.38 11.24 24.10
N ARG A 265 -5.20 10.84 22.84
CA ARG A 265 -4.26 11.50 21.91
C ARG A 265 -4.65 12.94 21.63
N LEU A 266 -5.93 13.19 21.35
CA LEU A 266 -6.47 14.55 21.20
C LEU A 266 -6.24 15.39 22.47
N GLY A 267 -6.33 14.75 23.64
CA GLY A 267 -6.06 15.35 24.95
C GLY A 267 -4.67 15.97 25.13
N ARG A 268 -3.68 15.59 24.31
CA ARG A 268 -2.34 16.19 24.34
C ARG A 268 -2.36 17.68 23.99
N HIS A 269 -3.30 18.12 23.16
CA HIS A 269 -3.41 19.50 22.68
C HIS A 269 -4.80 20.11 22.89
N TYR A 270 -5.78 19.31 23.33
CA TYR A 270 -7.14 19.78 23.63
C TYR A 270 -7.54 19.41 25.08
N PRO A 271 -7.46 20.34 26.04
CA PRO A 271 -7.69 20.06 27.46
C PRO A 271 -9.02 19.38 27.81
N PRO A 272 -10.17 19.68 27.17
CA PRO A 272 -11.42 19.00 27.47
C PRO A 272 -11.38 17.49 27.20
N ALA A 273 -10.63 17.04 26.19
CA ALA A 273 -10.46 15.61 25.93
C ALA A 273 -9.62 14.91 27.02
N ALA A 274 -8.58 15.58 27.53
CA ALA A 274 -7.80 15.05 28.66
C ALA A 274 -8.64 14.98 29.95
N GLN A 275 -9.47 16.01 30.21
CA GLN A 275 -10.39 16.03 31.34
C GLN A 275 -11.45 14.91 31.24
N PHE A 276 -11.94 14.64 30.03
CA PHE A 276 -12.86 13.53 29.79
C PHE A 276 -12.23 12.19 30.19
N ILE A 277 -11.01 11.88 29.71
CA ILE A 277 -10.33 10.63 30.07
C ILE A 277 -10.08 10.54 31.59
N LEU A 278 -9.67 11.64 32.23
CA LEU A 278 -9.50 11.71 33.68
C LEU A 278 -10.82 11.48 34.44
N ALA A 279 -11.93 12.01 33.94
CA ALA A 279 -13.25 11.79 34.54
C ALA A 279 -13.68 10.32 34.40
N GLN A 280 -13.46 9.73 33.22
CA GLN A 280 -13.74 8.31 32.97
C GLN A 280 -12.90 7.41 33.89
N PHE A 281 -11.64 7.76 34.16
CA PHE A 281 -10.79 7.03 35.10
C PHE A 281 -11.28 7.09 36.56
N ARG A 282 -11.92 8.19 36.97
CA ARG A 282 -12.31 8.40 38.39
C ARG A 282 -13.65 7.78 38.75
N GLU A 283 -14.64 7.87 37.85
CA GLU A 283 -16.05 7.69 38.23
C GLU A 283 -16.88 6.90 37.19
N SER A 284 -16.26 6.25 36.20
CA SER A 284 -16.99 5.50 35.16
C SER A 284 -16.83 3.98 35.23
N GLU A 285 -17.76 3.27 34.61
CA GLU A 285 -17.68 1.83 34.33
C GLU A 285 -16.51 1.46 33.39
N HIS A 286 -15.89 2.45 32.75
CA HIS A 286 -14.74 2.30 31.86
C HIS A 286 -13.41 2.70 32.52
N GLN A 287 -13.33 2.65 33.85
CA GLN A 287 -12.14 3.02 34.61
C GLN A 287 -10.86 2.28 34.15
N GLU A 288 -10.92 0.96 34.00
CA GLU A 288 -9.75 0.15 33.59
C GLU A 288 -9.28 0.52 32.18
N LEU A 289 -10.23 0.76 31.28
CA LEU A 289 -9.95 1.18 29.90
C LEU A 289 -9.28 2.56 29.88
N ALA A 290 -9.82 3.53 30.63
CA ALA A 290 -9.23 4.85 30.74
C ALA A 290 -7.81 4.78 31.33
N ALA A 291 -7.58 3.94 32.34
CA ALA A 291 -6.26 3.72 32.93
C ALA A 291 -5.25 3.17 31.90
N MET A 292 -5.66 2.14 31.15
CA MET A 292 -4.83 1.50 30.13
C MET A 292 -4.39 2.49 29.06
N VAL A 293 -5.33 3.25 28.50
CA VAL A 293 -5.03 4.26 27.48
C VAL A 293 -4.13 5.38 28.04
N MET A 294 -4.34 5.80 29.29
CA MET A 294 -3.45 6.79 29.91
C MET A 294 -2.01 6.30 30.06
N ILE A 295 -1.80 5.01 30.39
CA ILE A 295 -0.47 4.40 30.47
C ILE A 295 0.18 4.32 29.09
N GLU A 296 -0.55 3.86 28.07
CA GLU A 296 -0.07 3.82 26.69
C GLU A 296 0.35 5.20 26.17
N MET A 297 -0.34 6.26 26.60
CA MET A 297 0.02 7.63 26.22
C MET A 297 1.26 8.17 26.92
N GLN A 298 1.68 7.58 28.04
CA GLN A 298 2.92 7.94 28.74
C GLN A 298 4.14 7.22 28.17
N SER A 299 3.94 6.08 27.48
CA SER A 299 5.02 5.28 26.88
C SER A 299 5.36 5.67 25.44
N GLN A 300 4.61 6.60 24.83
CA GLN A 300 4.78 7.12 23.47
C GLN A 300 5.25 8.59 23.45
#